data_AF-A0A6J3EK37-F1
#
_entry.id   AF-A0A6J3EK37-F1
#
_cell.length_a   1.000
_cell.length_b   1.000
_cell.length_c   1.000
_cell.angle_alpha   90.00
_cell.angle_beta   90.00
_cell.angle_gamma   90.00
#
_symmetry.space_group_name_H-M   'P 1'
#
loop_
_entity.id
_entity.type
_entity.pdbx_description
1 polymer ?
#
loop_
_entity_poly.entity_id
_entity_poly.type
_entity_poly.pdbx_seq_one_letter_code
_entity_poly.pdbx_strand_id
1 'polypeptide(L)'
;MLGRAAPGLLRRAQQLKRSAWLAPAPQRLNSGLPVNIGVLFVPQQEAWVVERMGKFHRILEPGLNFLIPLLDRIRYVQSLKEIVINVPEQSAVTLDNVTLQIDGVLYLRVMDPYKASYGVEDPEYAVTQLAQTTMRSELGKLSLDRVFRERESLNANIVDAINQASDCWGIRCLRYEIKDIHVPPRVKESMQMQVEAERRKRATVLESEGTRESAINVAEGQKQAQILASEAEKAEQINKAAGEANAMLVRAKAKAEAIQLLAAALAQQHGSAAASLSVAEQYVNAFSKLAKDSNTVLLPANTGDITHMVAQALGIYTTLTKTQAVKTQDEIPPAHGDPQPPSTEVLKAEQATSS
;
A
#
# COMPACT_ATOMS: atom_id res chain seq x y z
N MET A 1 34.35 63.77 -48.90
CA MET A 1 34.40 62.56 -49.73
C MET A 1 34.38 61.36 -48.78
N LEU A 2 33.20 60.80 -48.51
CA LEU A 2 32.64 59.59 -49.16
C LEU A 2 33.49 58.34 -48.90
N GLY A 3 32.98 57.47 -48.03
CA GLY A 3 33.59 56.16 -47.76
C GLY A 3 32.93 55.38 -46.61
N ARG A 4 31.61 55.21 -46.65
CA ARG A 4 30.89 54.22 -45.83
C ARG A 4 31.28 52.82 -46.33
N ALA A 5 31.93 52.01 -45.49
CA ALA A 5 32.10 50.58 -45.70
C ALA A 5 31.24 49.82 -44.69
N ALA A 6 30.25 49.09 -45.21
CA ALA A 6 29.35 48.23 -44.45
C ALA A 6 30.08 46.93 -44.04
N PRO A 7 29.93 46.44 -42.80
CA PRO A 7 30.29 45.06 -42.49
C PRO A 7 29.18 44.11 -42.96
N GLY A 8 29.60 43.15 -43.78
CA GLY A 8 28.76 42.19 -44.48
C GLY A 8 27.96 41.25 -43.58
N LEU A 9 26.67 41.18 -43.90
CA LEU A 9 25.95 39.94 -44.24
C LEU A 9 26.68 38.63 -43.92
N LEU A 10 26.62 38.13 -42.68
CA LEU A 10 27.03 36.75 -42.37
C LEU A 10 26.35 36.12 -41.15
N ARG A 11 25.11 36.52 -40.82
CA ARG A 11 24.27 35.79 -39.85
C ARG A 11 22.80 35.78 -40.26
N ARG A 12 22.48 35.02 -41.31
CA ARG A 12 21.09 34.67 -41.64
C ARG A 12 21.02 33.42 -42.53
N ALA A 13 21.54 32.30 -42.05
CA ALA A 13 21.44 31.02 -42.74
C ALA A 13 21.42 29.87 -41.74
N GLN A 14 20.37 29.77 -40.93
CA GLN A 14 20.06 28.55 -40.16
C GLN A 14 18.61 28.58 -39.64
N GLN A 15 17.67 28.71 -40.57
CA GLN A 15 16.25 28.45 -40.30
C GLN A 15 15.56 28.12 -41.63
N LEU A 16 15.96 27.01 -42.23
CA LEU A 16 15.28 26.43 -43.37
C LEU A 16 14.99 24.96 -43.09
N LYS A 17 13.69 24.67 -43.06
CA LYS A 17 13.06 23.38 -43.41
C LYS A 17 13.44 22.18 -42.53
N ARG A 18 12.73 22.07 -41.40
CA ARG A 18 12.22 20.77 -40.97
C ARG A 18 10.80 20.62 -41.53
N SER A 19 10.69 20.37 -42.82
CA SER A 19 9.49 19.73 -43.37
C SER A 19 9.50 18.31 -42.80
N ALA A 20 8.61 18.07 -41.84
CA ALA A 20 8.31 16.73 -41.37
C ALA A 20 8.01 15.87 -42.60
N TRP A 21 8.80 14.81 -42.78
CA TRP A 21 8.48 13.76 -43.70
C TRP A 21 7.19 13.12 -43.23
N LEU A 22 6.05 13.62 -43.72
CA LEU A 22 4.83 12.85 -43.78
C LEU A 22 5.15 11.70 -44.74
N ALA A 23 5.47 10.53 -44.18
CA ALA A 23 5.47 9.31 -44.96
C ALA A 23 4.09 9.25 -45.65
N PRO A 24 4.02 9.12 -46.98
CA PRO A 24 2.74 8.84 -47.61
C PRO A 24 2.19 7.57 -46.98
N ALA A 25 0.91 7.57 -46.63
CA ALA A 25 0.20 6.35 -46.24
C ALA A 25 0.52 5.25 -47.27
N PRO A 26 0.63 3.97 -46.87
CA PRO A 26 0.89 2.89 -47.82
C PRO A 26 -0.26 2.84 -48.84
N GLN A 27 -0.10 3.56 -49.94
CA GLN A 27 -0.95 3.44 -51.10
C GLN A 27 -0.65 2.06 -51.67
N ARG A 28 -1.67 1.22 -51.75
CA ARG A 28 -1.60 -0.03 -52.52
C ARG A 28 -0.92 0.31 -53.84
N LEU A 29 0.20 -0.33 -54.15
CA LEU A 29 0.64 -0.39 -55.53
C LEU A 29 -0.57 -0.91 -56.30
N ASN A 30 -1.15 -0.09 -57.17
CA ASN A 30 -2.15 -0.51 -58.14
C ASN A 30 -1.47 -1.62 -58.95
N SER A 31 -1.61 -2.87 -58.52
CA SER A 31 -1.41 -4.01 -59.39
C SER A 31 -2.43 -3.82 -60.50
N GLY A 32 -1.93 -3.54 -61.72
CA GLY A 32 -2.80 -3.41 -62.89
C GLY A 32 -3.76 -4.58 -62.95
N LEU A 33 -5.01 -4.32 -63.33
CA LEU A 33 -6.03 -5.36 -63.40
C LEU A 33 -5.48 -6.55 -64.22
N PRO A 34 -5.56 -7.78 -63.70
CA PRO A 34 -5.03 -8.95 -64.38
C PRO A 34 -5.73 -9.13 -65.73
N VAL A 35 -4.95 -9.38 -66.78
CA VAL A 35 -5.45 -9.58 -68.13
C VAL A 35 -6.08 -10.96 -68.24
N ASN A 36 -7.28 -11.05 -68.83
CA ASN A 36 -7.98 -12.32 -68.99
C ASN A 36 -7.34 -13.18 -70.10
N ILE A 37 -6.60 -14.22 -69.71
CA ILE A 37 -5.96 -15.21 -70.61
C ILE A 37 -6.79 -16.51 -70.68
N GLY A 38 -7.98 -16.54 -70.07
CA GLY A 38 -8.91 -17.67 -70.07
C GLY A 38 -8.75 -18.61 -68.87
N VAL A 39 -7.52 -18.92 -68.48
CA VAL A 39 -7.19 -19.63 -67.23
C VAL A 39 -6.51 -18.67 -66.29
N LEU A 40 -7.08 -18.45 -65.11
CA LEU A 40 -6.58 -17.51 -64.11
C LEU A 40 -6.44 -18.19 -62.75
N PHE A 41 -5.38 -17.82 -62.05
CA PHE A 41 -5.14 -18.23 -60.67
C PHE A 41 -5.41 -17.05 -59.77
N VAL A 42 -6.45 -17.14 -58.95
CA VAL A 42 -6.79 -16.12 -57.97
C VAL A 42 -5.96 -16.36 -56.70
N PRO A 43 -5.15 -15.39 -56.25
CA PRO A 43 -4.37 -15.52 -55.03
C PRO A 43 -5.25 -15.72 -53.79
N GLN A 44 -4.69 -16.33 -52.76
CA GLN A 44 -5.36 -16.46 -51.46
C GLN A 44 -5.66 -15.09 -50.84
N GLN A 45 -6.83 -14.95 -50.21
CA GLN A 45 -7.32 -13.69 -49.62
C GLN A 45 -7.52 -12.57 -50.65
N GLU A 46 -7.77 -12.91 -51.92
CA GLU A 46 -8.24 -12.00 -52.94
C GLU A 46 -9.57 -12.51 -53.54
N ALA A 47 -10.41 -11.57 -53.93
CA ALA A 47 -11.68 -11.81 -54.60
C ALA A 47 -11.74 -10.93 -55.84
N TRP A 48 -11.90 -11.57 -57.00
CA TRP A 48 -11.95 -10.85 -58.29
C TRP A 48 -13.40 -10.79 -58.77
N VAL A 49 -13.89 -9.58 -59.02
CA VAL A 49 -15.26 -9.34 -59.48
C VAL A 49 -15.26 -9.27 -61.01
N VAL A 50 -16.03 -10.16 -61.62
CA VAL A 50 -16.09 -10.35 -63.07
C VAL A 50 -17.40 -9.80 -63.63
N GLU A 51 -17.26 -9.02 -64.70
CA GLU A 51 -18.36 -8.53 -65.52
C GLU A 51 -18.41 -9.26 -66.86
N ARG A 52 -19.60 -9.62 -67.30
CA ARG A 52 -19.88 -10.14 -68.63
C ARG A 52 -20.71 -9.12 -69.39
N MET A 53 -20.17 -8.61 -70.50
CA MET A 53 -20.82 -7.57 -71.30
C MET A 53 -21.31 -6.36 -70.46
N GLY A 54 -20.56 -5.99 -69.42
CA GLY A 54 -20.89 -4.86 -68.54
C GLY A 54 -21.94 -5.14 -67.45
N LYS A 55 -22.39 -6.39 -67.28
CA LYS A 55 -23.20 -6.82 -66.13
C LYS A 55 -22.37 -7.68 -65.18
N PHE A 56 -22.64 -7.56 -63.88
CA PHE A 56 -22.08 -8.49 -62.90
C PHE A 56 -22.41 -9.94 -63.25
N HIS A 57 -21.41 -10.82 -63.23
CA HIS A 57 -21.59 -12.24 -63.53
C HIS A 57 -21.30 -13.11 -62.29
N ARG A 58 -20.09 -13.04 -61.73
CA ARG A 58 -19.69 -13.78 -60.53
C ARG A 58 -18.44 -13.21 -59.86
N ILE A 59 -18.23 -13.60 -58.60
CA ILE A 59 -16.99 -13.39 -57.85
C ILE A 59 -16.14 -14.66 -57.99
N LEU A 60 -14.85 -14.51 -58.26
CA LEU A 60 -13.91 -15.63 -58.30
C LEU A 60 -13.30 -15.85 -56.91
N GLU A 61 -13.40 -17.09 -56.44
CA GLU A 61 -12.78 -17.56 -55.20
C GLU A 61 -11.30 -17.93 -55.42
N PRO A 62 -10.47 -17.99 -54.36
CA PRO A 62 -9.07 -18.38 -54.47
C PRO A 62 -8.89 -19.74 -55.15
N GLY A 63 -7.93 -19.82 -56.09
CA GLY A 63 -7.63 -21.04 -56.83
C GLY A 63 -7.82 -20.90 -58.35
N LEU A 64 -7.98 -22.05 -59.01
CA LEU A 64 -8.07 -22.15 -60.46
C LEU A 64 -9.47 -21.74 -60.94
N ASN A 65 -9.54 -20.70 -61.78
CA ASN A 65 -10.77 -20.20 -62.34
C ASN A 65 -10.69 -20.12 -63.87
N PHE A 66 -11.82 -20.41 -64.53
CA PHE A 66 -11.96 -20.35 -65.98
C PHE A 66 -12.87 -19.19 -66.39
N LEU A 67 -12.36 -18.34 -67.27
CA LEU A 67 -13.08 -17.21 -67.85
C LEU A 67 -13.05 -17.31 -69.37
N ILE A 68 -14.08 -16.77 -70.03
CA ILE A 68 -14.09 -16.72 -71.49
C ILE A 68 -13.40 -15.42 -71.92
N PRO A 69 -12.25 -15.48 -72.62
CA PRO A 69 -11.60 -14.28 -73.15
C PRO A 69 -12.58 -13.49 -74.02
N LEU A 70 -12.42 -12.16 -74.09
CA LEU A 70 -13.29 -11.20 -74.82
C LEU A 70 -14.66 -10.92 -74.17
N LEU A 71 -15.37 -11.95 -73.70
CA LEU A 71 -16.72 -11.84 -73.10
C LEU A 71 -16.68 -11.43 -71.62
N ASP A 72 -15.80 -12.05 -70.85
CA ASP A 72 -15.65 -11.82 -69.41
C ASP A 72 -14.48 -10.85 -69.16
N ARG A 73 -14.69 -9.82 -68.31
CA ARG A 73 -13.65 -8.86 -67.90
C ARG A 73 -13.59 -8.75 -66.39
N ILE A 74 -12.38 -8.73 -65.84
CA ILE A 74 -12.14 -8.51 -64.41
C ILE A 74 -12.15 -7.00 -64.19
N ARG A 75 -13.16 -6.50 -63.47
CA ARG A 75 -13.35 -5.06 -63.25
C ARG A 75 -12.76 -4.59 -61.93
N TYR A 76 -12.95 -5.36 -60.87
CA TYR A 76 -12.50 -5.03 -59.52
C TYR A 76 -11.73 -6.20 -58.91
N VAL A 77 -10.64 -5.87 -58.20
CA VAL A 77 -9.85 -6.81 -57.42
C VAL A 77 -9.89 -6.34 -55.97
N GLN A 78 -10.57 -7.10 -55.13
CA GLN A 78 -10.71 -6.79 -53.70
C GLN A 78 -9.83 -7.73 -52.90
N SER A 79 -9.06 -7.18 -51.96
CA SER A 79 -8.30 -7.98 -51.02
C SER A 79 -9.11 -8.17 -49.75
N LEU A 80 -9.26 -9.42 -49.33
CA LEU A 80 -10.00 -9.83 -48.13
C LEU A 80 -9.15 -9.74 -46.85
N LYS A 81 -7.87 -9.34 -46.98
CA LYS A 81 -6.97 -9.08 -45.86
C LYS A 81 -7.42 -7.84 -45.09
N GLU A 82 -7.10 -7.83 -43.80
CA GLU A 82 -7.29 -6.65 -42.95
C GLU A 82 -6.41 -5.51 -43.44
N ILE A 83 -7.00 -4.33 -43.56
CA ILE A 83 -6.32 -3.10 -43.94
C ILE A 83 -6.38 -2.10 -42.79
N VAL A 84 -5.35 -1.28 -42.70
CA VAL A 84 -5.21 -0.25 -41.67
C VAL A 84 -5.30 1.11 -42.33
N ILE A 85 -6.26 1.93 -41.89
CA ILE A 85 -6.49 3.27 -42.43
C ILE A 85 -6.40 4.29 -41.29
N ASN A 86 -5.57 5.31 -41.49
CA ASN A 86 -5.45 6.41 -40.53
C ASN A 86 -6.60 7.41 -40.74
N VAL A 87 -7.28 7.75 -39.65
CA VAL A 87 -8.24 8.84 -39.61
C VAL A 87 -7.47 10.15 -39.39
N PRO A 88 -7.65 11.15 -40.27
CA PRO A 88 -7.00 12.44 -40.08
C PRO A 88 -7.52 13.13 -38.82
N GLU A 89 -6.65 13.91 -38.19
CA GLU A 89 -6.96 14.64 -36.95
C GLU A 89 -8.20 15.53 -37.11
N GLN A 90 -9.13 15.45 -36.15
CA GLN A 90 -10.36 16.23 -36.11
C GLN A 90 -10.45 17.05 -34.82
N SER A 91 -10.93 18.28 -34.94
CA SER A 91 -11.35 19.09 -33.79
C SER A 91 -12.79 18.75 -33.41
N ALA A 92 -13.00 18.48 -32.12
CA ALA A 92 -14.31 18.19 -31.54
C ALA A 92 -14.43 18.84 -30.16
N VAL A 93 -15.67 19.07 -29.73
CA VAL A 93 -15.99 19.73 -28.45
C VAL A 93 -16.65 18.71 -27.55
N THR A 94 -16.16 18.56 -26.33
CA THR A 94 -16.75 17.67 -25.31
C THR A 94 -17.98 18.29 -24.65
N LEU A 95 -18.67 17.51 -23.83
CA LEU A 95 -19.81 17.96 -23.01
C LEU A 95 -19.45 19.16 -22.11
N ASP A 96 -18.20 19.23 -21.63
CA ASP A 96 -17.71 20.32 -20.77
C ASP A 96 -17.27 21.57 -21.54
N ASN A 97 -17.63 21.65 -22.84
CA ASN A 97 -17.27 22.76 -23.72
C ASN A 97 -15.74 22.96 -23.87
N VAL A 98 -14.98 21.86 -23.81
CA VAL A 98 -13.54 21.86 -24.09
C VAL A 98 -13.32 21.40 -25.52
N THR A 99 -12.61 22.21 -26.30
CA THR A 99 -12.15 21.84 -27.63
C THR A 99 -10.91 20.96 -27.51
N LEU A 100 -10.90 19.84 -28.22
CA LEU A 100 -9.77 18.92 -28.26
C LEU A 100 -9.62 18.33 -29.65
N GLN A 101 -8.42 17.90 -29.99
CA GLN A 101 -8.11 17.29 -31.28
C GLN A 101 -7.81 15.81 -31.09
N ILE A 102 -8.45 14.96 -31.91
CA ILE A 102 -8.26 13.50 -31.86
C ILE A 102 -7.93 12.99 -33.25
N ASP A 103 -6.97 12.08 -33.32
CA ASP A 103 -6.76 11.19 -34.45
C ASP A 103 -6.94 9.71 -34.03
N GLY A 104 -7.05 8.85 -35.02
CA GLY A 104 -7.31 7.43 -34.78
C GLY A 104 -6.97 6.57 -35.97
N VAL A 105 -7.10 5.27 -35.78
CA VAL A 105 -6.79 4.25 -36.78
C VAL A 105 -7.95 3.26 -36.86
N LEU A 106 -8.40 2.99 -38.09
CA LEU A 106 -9.40 1.97 -38.38
C LEU A 106 -8.72 0.72 -38.92
N TYR A 107 -9.22 -0.41 -38.46
CA TYR A 107 -8.89 -1.71 -38.99
C TYR A 107 -10.12 -2.27 -39.68
N LEU A 108 -10.05 -2.35 -41.00
CA LEU A 108 -11.17 -2.72 -41.86
C LEU A 108 -10.91 -4.05 -42.54
N ARG A 109 -12.00 -4.78 -42.82
CA ARG A 109 -11.95 -5.98 -43.65
C ARG A 109 -13.14 -6.02 -44.59
N VAL A 110 -12.87 -6.30 -45.86
CA VAL A 110 -13.92 -6.57 -46.85
C VAL A 110 -14.52 -7.94 -46.57
N MET A 111 -15.82 -7.99 -46.30
CA MET A 111 -16.58 -9.23 -46.08
C MET A 111 -17.33 -9.65 -47.35
N ASP A 112 -17.88 -8.68 -48.09
CA ASP A 112 -18.62 -8.92 -49.33
C ASP A 112 -18.00 -8.11 -50.48
N PRO A 113 -17.21 -8.76 -51.37
CA PRO A 113 -16.57 -8.11 -52.51
C PRO A 113 -17.54 -7.50 -53.52
N TYR A 114 -18.76 -8.03 -53.63
CA TYR A 114 -19.76 -7.50 -54.54
C TYR A 114 -20.27 -6.15 -54.05
N LYS A 115 -20.71 -6.09 -52.78
CA LYS A 115 -21.15 -4.84 -52.15
C LYS A 115 -20.02 -3.81 -52.06
N ALA A 116 -18.79 -4.23 -51.78
CA ALA A 116 -17.65 -3.32 -51.73
C ALA A 116 -17.30 -2.71 -53.09
N SER A 117 -17.61 -3.39 -54.20
CA SER A 117 -17.27 -2.92 -55.54
C SER A 117 -18.39 -2.11 -56.20
N TYR A 118 -19.65 -2.34 -55.84
CA TYR A 118 -20.81 -1.68 -56.45
C TYR A 118 -21.64 -0.82 -55.49
N GLY A 119 -21.46 -0.96 -54.18
CA GLY A 119 -22.25 -0.24 -53.18
C GLY A 119 -21.84 1.23 -53.03
N VAL A 120 -20.55 1.53 -53.21
CA VAL A 120 -19.99 2.89 -53.15
C VAL A 120 -18.72 2.95 -54.00
N GLU A 121 -18.39 4.13 -54.53
CA GLU A 121 -17.24 4.34 -55.42
C GLU A 121 -15.90 4.04 -54.73
N ASP A 122 -15.71 4.58 -53.52
CA ASP A 122 -14.56 4.29 -52.65
C ASP A 122 -15.06 3.95 -51.24
N PRO A 123 -15.12 2.66 -50.88
CA PRO A 123 -15.65 2.24 -49.60
C PRO A 123 -14.68 2.54 -48.44
N GLU A 124 -13.37 2.57 -48.69
CA GLU A 124 -12.35 2.91 -47.71
C GLU A 124 -12.47 4.38 -47.30
N TYR A 125 -12.64 5.27 -48.29
CA TYR A 125 -12.87 6.68 -48.05
C TYR A 125 -14.22 6.96 -47.36
N ALA A 126 -15.30 6.32 -47.82
CA ALA A 126 -16.63 6.50 -47.24
C ALA A 126 -16.67 6.11 -45.76
N VAL A 127 -16.07 4.97 -45.39
CA VAL A 127 -15.97 4.54 -43.99
C VAL A 127 -15.10 5.49 -43.16
N THR A 128 -14.03 6.03 -43.74
CA THR A 128 -13.17 7.02 -43.05
C THR A 128 -13.94 8.30 -42.73
N GLN A 129 -14.78 8.79 -43.64
CA GLN A 129 -15.62 9.98 -43.41
C GLN A 129 -16.71 9.73 -42.38
N LEU A 130 -17.34 8.55 -42.44
CA LEU A 130 -18.30 8.12 -41.43
C LEU A 130 -17.64 8.08 -40.04
N ALA A 131 -16.44 7.49 -39.94
CA ALA A 131 -15.70 7.41 -38.68
C ALA A 131 -15.38 8.78 -38.09
N GLN A 132 -14.99 9.77 -38.91
CA GLN A 132 -14.78 11.14 -38.43
C GLN A 132 -16.05 11.76 -37.84
N THR A 133 -17.19 11.53 -38.51
CA THR A 133 -18.48 12.08 -38.09
C THR A 133 -18.98 11.40 -36.82
N THR A 134 -18.89 10.06 -36.75
CA THR A 134 -19.24 9.25 -35.58
C THR A 134 -18.38 9.59 -34.39
N MET A 135 -17.05 9.67 -34.57
CA MET A 135 -16.13 10.05 -33.49
C MET A 135 -16.47 11.43 -32.91
N ARG A 136 -16.72 12.42 -33.77
CA ARG A 136 -17.14 13.77 -33.32
C ARG A 136 -18.45 13.73 -32.51
N SER A 137 -19.42 12.91 -32.93
CA SER A 137 -20.70 12.78 -32.25
C SER A 137 -20.58 12.08 -30.90
N GLU A 138 -19.86 10.95 -30.83
CA GLU A 138 -19.67 10.21 -29.58
C GLU A 138 -18.85 11.01 -28.56
N LEU A 139 -17.83 11.74 -29.03
CA LEU A 139 -17.05 12.60 -28.16
C LEU A 139 -17.87 13.72 -27.54
N GLY A 140 -18.81 14.30 -28.29
CA GLY A 140 -19.69 15.36 -27.78
C GLY A 140 -20.62 14.93 -26.64
N LYS A 141 -20.85 13.62 -26.48
CA LYS A 141 -21.68 13.06 -25.39
C LYS A 141 -20.90 12.85 -24.10
N LEU A 142 -19.57 12.89 -24.14
CA LEU A 142 -18.69 12.57 -23.02
C LEU A 142 -18.00 13.82 -22.46
N SER A 143 -17.72 13.79 -21.15
CA SER A 143 -16.86 14.78 -20.49
C SER A 143 -15.38 14.52 -20.77
N LEU A 144 -14.53 15.55 -20.65
CA LEU A 144 -13.09 15.46 -20.95
C LEU A 144 -12.41 14.33 -20.16
N ASP A 145 -12.69 14.22 -18.86
CA ASP A 145 -12.12 13.17 -17.99
C ASP A 145 -12.59 11.76 -18.37
N ARG A 146 -13.86 11.60 -18.75
CA ARG A 146 -14.40 10.31 -19.21
C ARG A 146 -13.75 9.85 -20.51
N VAL A 147 -13.46 10.78 -21.43
CA VAL A 147 -12.75 10.46 -22.68
C VAL A 147 -11.37 9.85 -22.41
N PHE A 148 -10.67 10.27 -21.36
CA PHE A 148 -9.39 9.67 -20.97
C PHE A 148 -9.55 8.33 -20.23
N ARG A 149 -10.59 8.19 -19.40
CA ARG A 149 -10.80 7.02 -18.53
C ARG A 149 -11.47 5.85 -19.24
N GLU A 150 -12.41 6.13 -20.13
CA GLU A 150 -13.32 5.14 -20.76
C GLU A 150 -13.02 4.97 -22.27
N ARG A 151 -11.74 5.04 -22.66
CA ARG A 151 -11.31 4.94 -24.07
C ARG A 151 -11.80 3.65 -24.75
N GLU A 152 -11.78 2.53 -24.05
CA GLU A 152 -12.20 1.23 -24.59
C GLU A 152 -13.71 1.21 -24.90
N SER A 153 -14.53 1.77 -24.02
CA SER A 153 -15.98 1.93 -24.23
C SER A 153 -16.27 2.83 -25.43
N LEU A 154 -15.54 3.95 -25.56
CA LEU A 154 -15.66 4.85 -26.71
C LEU A 154 -15.31 4.14 -28.03
N ASN A 155 -14.22 3.35 -28.05
CA ASN A 155 -13.83 2.58 -29.22
C ASN A 155 -14.91 1.58 -29.64
N ALA A 156 -15.50 0.86 -28.69
CA ALA A 156 -16.58 -0.09 -28.96
C ALA A 156 -17.81 0.60 -29.57
N ASN A 157 -18.26 1.71 -28.97
CA ASN A 157 -19.41 2.47 -29.48
C ASN A 157 -19.17 3.02 -30.89
N ILE A 158 -17.95 3.49 -31.18
CA ILE A 158 -17.58 3.97 -32.52
C ILE A 158 -17.62 2.82 -33.53
N VAL A 159 -17.08 1.65 -33.19
CA VAL A 159 -17.09 0.47 -34.06
C VAL A 159 -18.53 0.03 -34.37
N ASP A 160 -19.40 -0.01 -33.36
CA ASP A 160 -20.79 -0.41 -33.51
C ASP A 160 -21.56 0.55 -34.42
N ALA A 161 -21.39 1.86 -34.22
CA ALA A 161 -22.03 2.88 -35.03
C ALA A 161 -21.50 2.88 -36.49
N ILE A 162 -20.22 2.61 -36.70
CA ILE A 162 -19.64 2.47 -38.05
C ILE A 162 -20.22 1.23 -38.74
N ASN A 163 -20.27 0.08 -38.05
CA ASN A 163 -20.72 -1.18 -38.63
C ASN A 163 -22.20 -1.15 -39.06
N GLN A 164 -23.06 -0.44 -38.34
CA GLN A 164 -24.47 -0.27 -38.72
C GLN A 164 -24.65 0.35 -40.12
N ALA A 165 -23.77 1.27 -40.52
CA ALA A 165 -23.83 1.90 -41.83
C ALA A 165 -22.92 1.19 -42.85
N SER A 166 -21.79 0.60 -42.44
CA SER A 166 -20.83 -0.03 -43.37
C SER A 166 -21.32 -1.36 -43.96
N ASP A 167 -22.35 -1.99 -43.36
CA ASP A 167 -22.96 -3.23 -43.86
C ASP A 167 -23.50 -3.09 -45.30
N CYS A 168 -23.96 -1.89 -45.70
CA CYS A 168 -24.40 -1.65 -47.08
C CYS A 168 -23.24 -1.61 -48.09
N TRP A 169 -22.03 -1.34 -47.63
CA TRP A 169 -20.81 -1.27 -48.45
C TRP A 169 -19.99 -2.56 -48.42
N GLY A 170 -20.42 -3.60 -47.70
CA GLY A 170 -19.71 -4.89 -47.65
C GLY A 170 -18.36 -4.86 -46.92
N ILE A 171 -18.08 -3.78 -46.17
CA ILE A 171 -16.90 -3.64 -45.32
C ILE A 171 -17.32 -3.70 -43.86
N ARG A 172 -16.51 -4.39 -43.05
CA ARG A 172 -16.67 -4.44 -41.59
C ARG A 172 -15.48 -3.76 -40.92
N CYS A 173 -15.79 -2.90 -39.95
CA CYS A 173 -14.81 -2.38 -39.01
C CYS A 173 -14.58 -3.44 -37.92
N LEU A 174 -13.33 -3.91 -37.81
CA LEU A 174 -12.93 -4.88 -36.80
C LEU A 174 -12.62 -4.20 -35.48
N ARG A 175 -11.90 -3.07 -35.54
CA ARG A 175 -11.57 -2.25 -34.38
C ARG A 175 -11.27 -0.81 -34.78
N TYR A 176 -11.52 0.09 -33.84
CA TYR A 176 -11.12 1.49 -33.89
C TYR A 176 -10.16 1.74 -32.72
N GLU A 177 -9.02 2.34 -33.01
CA GLU A 177 -8.02 2.71 -31.99
C GLU A 177 -7.80 4.22 -32.01
N ILE A 178 -8.13 4.89 -30.91
CA ILE A 178 -7.73 6.29 -30.69
C ILE A 178 -6.21 6.33 -30.55
N LYS A 179 -5.56 7.17 -31.34
CA LYS A 179 -4.11 7.29 -31.35
C LYS A 179 -3.66 8.36 -30.35
N ASP A 180 -3.90 9.63 -30.65
CA ASP A 180 -3.53 10.74 -29.79
C ASP A 180 -4.74 11.64 -29.46
N ILE A 181 -4.72 12.25 -28.27
CA ILE A 181 -5.71 13.25 -27.82
C ILE A 181 -4.96 14.52 -27.42
N HIS A 182 -5.07 15.55 -28.23
CA HIS A 182 -4.47 16.86 -27.97
C HIS A 182 -5.48 17.78 -27.31
N VAL A 183 -5.15 18.23 -26.10
CA VAL A 183 -5.95 19.21 -25.33
C VAL A 183 -5.16 20.52 -25.27
N PRO A 184 -5.81 21.69 -25.37
CA PRO A 184 -5.15 22.97 -25.22
C PRO A 184 -4.33 23.04 -23.91
N PRO A 185 -3.08 23.57 -23.96
CA PRO A 185 -2.15 23.49 -22.83
C PRO A 185 -2.71 24.14 -21.56
N ARG A 186 -3.45 25.25 -21.69
CA ARG A 186 -4.09 25.94 -20.57
C ARG A 186 -5.05 25.05 -19.77
N VAL A 187 -5.87 24.23 -20.46
CA VAL A 187 -6.81 23.31 -19.80
C VAL A 187 -6.06 22.15 -19.15
N LYS A 188 -5.05 21.62 -19.85
CA LYS A 188 -4.19 20.55 -19.34
C LYS A 188 -3.46 20.97 -18.05
N GLU A 189 -2.92 22.18 -18.00
CA GLU A 189 -2.25 22.74 -16.82
C GLU A 189 -3.23 22.91 -15.64
N SER A 190 -4.41 23.47 -15.87
CA SER A 190 -5.44 23.58 -14.84
C SER A 190 -5.88 22.23 -14.28
N MET A 191 -6.06 21.23 -15.14
CA MET A 191 -6.40 19.87 -14.73
C MET A 191 -5.26 19.21 -13.94
N GLN A 192 -4.00 19.39 -14.36
CA GLN A 192 -2.84 18.91 -13.61
C GLN A 192 -2.73 19.55 -12.24
N MET A 193 -2.92 20.87 -12.14
CA MET A 193 -2.94 21.59 -10.86
C MET A 193 -4.06 21.09 -9.94
N GLN A 194 -5.25 20.81 -10.47
CA GLN A 194 -6.36 20.27 -9.71
C GLN A 194 -6.07 18.85 -9.19
N VAL A 195 -5.57 17.96 -10.05
CA VAL A 195 -5.22 16.59 -9.67
C VAL A 195 -4.07 16.58 -8.66
N GLU A 196 -3.08 17.46 -8.82
CA GLU A 196 -1.98 17.59 -7.87
C GLU A 196 -2.46 18.12 -6.51
N ALA A 197 -3.32 19.14 -6.50
CA ALA A 197 -3.92 19.66 -5.27
C ALA A 197 -4.74 18.59 -4.54
N GLU A 198 -5.54 17.80 -5.27
CA GLU A 198 -6.31 16.71 -4.68
C GLU A 198 -5.41 15.60 -4.14
N ARG A 199 -4.36 15.21 -4.89
CA ARG A 199 -3.37 14.24 -4.43
C ARG A 199 -2.63 14.71 -3.18
N ARG A 200 -2.20 15.98 -3.14
CA ARG A 200 -1.57 16.59 -1.96
C ARG A 200 -2.50 16.57 -0.76
N LYS A 201 -3.77 16.97 -0.94
CA LYS A 201 -4.78 16.91 0.13
C LYS A 201 -4.95 15.49 0.67
N ARG A 202 -5.08 14.50 -0.22
CA ARG A 202 -5.21 13.08 0.17
C ARG A 202 -3.96 12.58 0.91
N ALA A 203 -2.77 12.94 0.43
CA ALA A 203 -1.51 12.58 1.09
C ALA A 203 -1.41 13.16 2.50
N THR A 204 -1.72 14.45 2.69
CA THR A 204 -1.70 15.10 4.01
C THR A 204 -2.71 14.49 4.98
N VAL A 205 -3.91 14.12 4.50
CA VAL A 205 -4.90 13.41 5.33
C VAL A 205 -4.39 12.04 5.75
N LEU A 206 -3.87 11.24 4.81
CA LEU A 206 -3.31 9.92 5.11
C LEU A 206 -2.10 10.00 6.04
N GLU A 207 -1.24 11.01 5.91
CA GLU A 207 -0.11 11.25 6.82
C GLU A 207 -0.59 11.63 8.23
N SER A 208 -1.63 12.47 8.32
CA SER A 208 -2.24 12.84 9.60
C SER A 208 -2.91 11.64 10.29
N GLU A 209 -3.56 10.78 9.50
CA GLU A 209 -4.17 9.53 9.99
C GLU A 209 -3.09 8.54 10.44
N GLY A 210 -2.04 8.34 9.64
CA GLY A 210 -0.92 7.44 9.98
C GLY A 210 -0.13 7.91 11.20
N THR A 211 0.08 9.22 11.38
CA THR A 211 0.73 9.76 12.59
C THR A 211 -0.14 9.57 13.84
N ARG A 212 -1.45 9.80 13.73
CA ARG A 212 -2.41 9.52 14.81
C ARG A 212 -2.41 8.03 15.18
N GLU A 213 -2.52 7.15 14.19
CA GLU A 213 -2.55 5.69 14.41
C GLU A 213 -1.23 5.20 14.99
N SER A 214 -0.09 5.68 14.48
CA SER A 214 1.23 5.37 15.05
C SER A 214 1.35 5.82 16.50
N ALA A 215 0.85 7.01 16.86
CA ALA A 215 0.90 7.50 18.23
C ALA A 215 0.03 6.66 19.18
N ILE A 216 -1.14 6.22 18.73
CA ILE A 216 -2.02 5.31 19.48
C ILE A 216 -1.32 3.98 19.70
N ASN A 217 -0.75 3.38 18.64
CA ASN A 217 -0.05 2.10 18.73
C ASN A 217 1.15 2.16 19.70
N VAL A 218 1.91 3.25 19.68
CA VAL A 218 3.03 3.45 20.63
C VAL A 218 2.53 3.59 22.07
N ALA A 219 1.48 4.38 22.30
CA ALA A 219 0.90 4.58 23.64
C ALA A 219 0.31 3.27 24.20
N GLU A 220 -0.36 2.49 23.36
CA GLU A 220 -0.90 1.18 23.73
C GLU A 220 0.21 0.17 24.02
N GLY A 221 1.27 0.16 23.20
CA GLY A 221 2.47 -0.63 23.46
C GLY A 221 3.15 -0.27 24.79
N GLN A 222 3.27 1.03 25.12
CA GLN A 222 3.82 1.49 26.39
C GLN A 222 2.95 1.09 27.58
N LYS A 223 1.63 1.27 27.47
CA LYS A 223 0.68 0.83 28.50
C LYS A 223 0.81 -0.67 28.76
N GLN A 224 0.85 -1.47 27.69
CA GLN A 224 0.97 -2.92 27.82
C GLN A 224 2.33 -3.31 28.43
N ALA A 225 3.41 -2.66 28.01
CA ALA A 225 4.74 -2.88 28.58
C ALA A 225 4.78 -2.53 30.09
N GLN A 226 4.16 -1.43 30.50
CA GLN A 226 4.09 -1.04 31.91
C GLN A 226 3.29 -2.03 32.76
N ILE A 227 2.16 -2.53 32.24
CA ILE A 227 1.37 -3.56 32.92
C ILE A 227 2.20 -4.83 33.10
N LEU A 228 2.83 -5.31 32.02
CA LEU A 228 3.68 -6.51 32.06
C LEU A 228 4.86 -6.33 33.02
N ALA A 229 5.47 -5.15 33.09
CA ALA A 229 6.54 -4.86 34.03
C ALA A 229 6.07 -4.91 35.49
N SER A 230 4.92 -4.30 35.80
CA SER A 230 4.33 -4.35 37.15
C SER A 230 3.92 -5.77 37.55
N GLU A 231 3.39 -6.56 36.61
CA GLU A 231 3.06 -7.97 36.84
C GLU A 231 4.33 -8.82 37.06
N ALA A 232 5.38 -8.57 36.28
CA ALA A 232 6.67 -9.23 36.42
C ALA A 232 7.31 -8.92 37.78
N GLU A 233 7.29 -7.66 38.23
CA GLU A 233 7.82 -7.26 39.54
C GLU A 233 7.06 -7.91 40.69
N LYS A 234 5.72 -7.92 40.62
CA LYS A 234 4.88 -8.62 41.60
C LYS A 234 5.23 -10.11 41.66
N ALA A 235 5.36 -10.76 40.51
CA ALA A 235 5.74 -12.17 40.43
C ALA A 235 7.15 -12.42 40.98
N GLU A 236 8.11 -11.54 40.68
CA GLU A 236 9.47 -11.60 41.20
C GLU A 236 9.49 -11.49 42.73
N GLN A 237 8.78 -10.53 43.30
CA GLN A 237 8.68 -10.35 44.75
C GLN A 237 8.07 -11.57 45.45
N ILE A 238 7.00 -12.14 44.89
CA ILE A 238 6.38 -13.37 45.39
C ILE A 238 7.37 -14.54 45.32
N ASN A 239 8.05 -14.72 44.18
CA ASN A 239 9.01 -15.79 43.99
C ASN A 239 10.20 -15.66 44.96
N LYS A 240 10.67 -14.44 45.20
CA LYS A 240 11.74 -14.16 46.16
C LYS A 240 11.30 -14.45 47.59
N ALA A 241 10.12 -13.97 48.00
CA ALA A 241 9.56 -14.24 49.32
C ALA A 241 9.32 -15.75 49.56
N ALA A 242 8.79 -16.46 48.56
CA ALA A 242 8.61 -17.91 48.61
C ALA A 242 9.97 -18.64 48.68
N GLY A 243 10.96 -18.18 47.91
CA GLY A 243 12.33 -18.69 47.95
C GLY A 243 12.98 -18.52 49.32
N GLU A 244 12.83 -17.33 49.93
CA GLU A 244 13.33 -17.03 51.27
C GLU A 244 12.63 -17.87 52.36
N ALA A 245 11.31 -18.00 52.29
CA ALA A 245 10.53 -18.85 53.20
C ALA A 245 10.95 -20.32 53.10
N ASN A 246 11.09 -20.84 51.87
CA ASN A 246 11.56 -22.20 51.63
C ASN A 246 13.00 -22.40 52.13
N ALA A 247 13.90 -21.45 51.85
CA ALA A 247 15.27 -21.50 52.36
C ALA A 247 15.31 -21.48 53.90
N MET A 248 14.45 -20.68 54.54
CA MET A 248 14.32 -20.64 56.00
C MET A 248 13.82 -21.98 56.55
N LEU A 249 12.80 -22.57 55.95
CA LEU A 249 12.29 -23.90 56.34
C LEU A 249 13.36 -24.99 56.20
N VAL A 250 14.07 -25.02 55.07
CA VAL A 250 15.15 -25.98 54.84
C VAL A 250 16.27 -25.78 55.86
N ARG A 251 16.68 -24.53 56.15
CA ARG A 251 17.68 -24.23 57.19
C ARG A 251 17.19 -24.61 58.59
N ALA A 252 15.93 -24.36 58.92
CA ALA A 252 15.36 -24.71 60.21
C ALA A 252 15.29 -26.23 60.41
N LYS A 253 14.87 -26.98 59.39
CA LYS A 253 14.91 -28.45 59.38
C LYS A 253 16.32 -28.99 59.54
N ALA A 254 17.27 -28.50 58.73
CA ALA A 254 18.67 -28.90 58.83
C ALA A 254 19.27 -28.60 60.21
N LYS A 255 18.93 -27.45 60.81
CA LYS A 255 19.32 -27.12 62.20
C LYS A 255 18.69 -28.07 63.22
N ALA A 256 17.40 -28.37 63.09
CA ALA A 256 16.70 -29.30 63.98
C ALA A 256 17.32 -30.70 63.92
N GLU A 257 17.58 -31.21 62.71
CA GLU A 257 18.29 -32.49 62.50
C GLU A 257 19.71 -32.45 63.09
N ALA A 258 20.47 -31.38 62.85
CA ALA A 258 21.80 -31.22 63.42
C ALA A 258 21.78 -31.21 64.97
N ILE A 259 20.82 -30.52 65.59
CA ILE A 259 20.64 -30.51 67.05
C ILE A 259 20.27 -31.92 67.57
N GLN A 260 19.40 -32.64 66.87
CA GLN A 260 19.04 -34.02 67.24
C GLN A 260 20.25 -34.96 67.17
N LEU A 261 21.06 -34.87 66.10
CA LEU A 261 22.29 -35.66 65.95
C LEU A 261 23.31 -35.31 67.04
N LEU A 262 23.46 -34.02 67.37
CA LEU A 262 24.33 -33.57 68.46
C LEU A 262 23.83 -34.11 69.81
N ALA A 263 22.53 -34.02 70.10
CA ALA A 263 21.95 -34.54 71.33
C ALA A 263 22.15 -36.06 71.46
N ALA A 264 22.00 -36.81 70.37
CA ALA A 264 22.29 -38.24 70.33
C ALA A 264 23.77 -38.55 70.58
N ALA A 265 24.69 -37.75 70.00
CA ALA A 265 26.13 -37.89 70.23
C ALA A 265 26.53 -37.52 71.67
N LEU A 266 25.88 -36.51 72.26
CA LEU A 266 26.14 -36.07 73.64
C LEU A 266 25.65 -37.05 74.70
N ALA A 267 24.65 -37.89 74.39
CA ALA A 267 24.16 -38.95 75.27
C ALA A 267 25.14 -40.13 75.41
N GLN A 268 26.21 -40.21 74.61
CA GLN A 268 27.29 -41.19 74.78
C GLN A 268 28.27 -40.76 75.89
N GLN A 269 28.91 -41.73 76.56
CA GLN A 269 29.55 -41.60 77.89
C GLN A 269 30.63 -40.51 78.09
N HIS A 270 31.04 -39.76 77.06
CA HIS A 270 32.00 -38.64 77.19
C HIS A 270 31.64 -37.38 76.35
N GLY A 271 30.40 -37.25 75.89
CA GLY A 271 30.01 -36.15 74.99
C GLY A 271 30.00 -34.76 75.65
N SER A 272 29.63 -34.67 76.93
CA SER A 272 29.47 -33.39 77.64
C SER A 272 30.77 -32.58 77.75
N ALA A 273 31.92 -33.24 77.93
CA ALA A 273 33.23 -32.58 77.99
C ALA A 273 33.69 -32.06 76.61
N ALA A 274 33.36 -32.76 75.52
CA ALA A 274 33.71 -32.35 74.16
C ALA A 274 32.85 -31.16 73.67
N ALA A 275 31.57 -31.11 74.04
CA ALA A 275 30.72 -29.95 73.77
C ALA A 275 31.24 -28.66 74.44
N SER A 276 31.67 -28.73 75.71
CA SER A 276 32.20 -27.56 76.40
C SER A 276 33.48 -27.03 75.75
N LEU A 277 34.35 -27.90 75.22
CA LEU A 277 35.53 -27.49 74.48
C LEU A 277 35.15 -26.81 73.14
N SER A 278 34.20 -27.38 72.39
CA SER A 278 33.76 -26.83 71.11
C SER A 278 33.05 -25.47 71.25
N VAL A 279 32.24 -25.29 72.31
CA VAL A 279 31.64 -23.98 72.63
C VAL A 279 32.70 -22.95 72.99
N ALA A 280 33.73 -23.35 73.75
CA ALA A 280 34.86 -22.46 74.05
C ALA A 280 35.64 -22.06 72.79
N GLU A 281 35.90 -23.00 71.87
CA GLU A 281 36.54 -22.70 70.58
C GLU A 281 35.69 -21.79 69.69
N GLN A 282 34.37 -22.01 69.64
CA GLN A 282 33.46 -21.13 68.89
C GLN A 282 33.39 -19.72 69.51
N TYR A 283 33.40 -19.62 70.84
CA TYR A 283 33.44 -18.33 71.54
C TYR A 283 34.74 -17.57 71.23
N VAL A 284 35.90 -18.23 71.31
CA VAL A 284 37.20 -17.62 70.97
C VAL A 284 37.25 -17.20 69.50
N ASN A 285 36.72 -18.01 68.58
CA ASN A 285 36.66 -17.67 67.16
C ASN A 285 35.68 -16.53 66.85
N ALA A 286 34.51 -16.49 67.51
CA ALA A 286 33.55 -15.38 67.38
C ALA A 286 34.14 -14.09 67.95
N PHE A 287 34.81 -14.15 69.09
CA PHE A 287 35.53 -13.03 69.69
C PHE A 287 36.67 -12.56 68.78
N SER A 288 37.40 -13.49 68.13
CA SER A 288 38.45 -13.16 67.15
C SER A 288 37.90 -12.45 65.91
N LYS A 289 36.72 -12.85 65.40
CA LYS A 289 36.06 -12.16 64.28
C LYS A 289 35.51 -10.79 64.67
N LEU A 290 34.92 -10.67 65.87
CA LEU A 290 34.46 -9.38 66.41
C LEU A 290 35.64 -8.41 66.55
N ALA A 291 36.78 -8.88 67.07
CA ALA A 291 38.00 -8.09 67.21
C ALA A 291 38.63 -7.67 65.86
N LYS A 292 38.26 -8.29 64.74
CA LYS A 292 38.73 -7.92 63.39
C LYS A 292 37.83 -6.91 62.69
N ASP A 293 36.51 -6.99 62.87
CA ASP A 293 35.55 -6.13 62.16
C ASP A 293 35.14 -4.86 62.95
N SER A 294 35.38 -4.77 64.26
CA SER A 294 35.09 -3.57 65.06
C SER A 294 36.31 -2.99 65.77
N ASN A 295 36.66 -1.74 65.44
CA ASN A 295 37.80 -0.99 66.00
C ASN A 295 37.48 -0.29 67.34
N THR A 296 36.42 -0.69 68.04
CA THR A 296 36.07 -0.15 69.37
C THR A 296 35.66 -1.30 70.29
N VAL A 297 36.64 -1.81 71.03
CA VAL A 297 36.43 -2.75 72.12
C VAL A 297 36.15 -1.94 73.38
N LEU A 298 34.88 -1.90 73.84
CA LEU A 298 34.57 -1.49 75.20
C LEU A 298 34.83 -2.70 76.11
N LEU A 299 36.01 -2.73 76.74
CA LEU A 299 36.29 -3.68 77.81
C LEU A 299 35.37 -3.40 79.00
N PRO A 300 34.56 -4.36 79.47
CA PRO A 300 33.97 -4.28 80.80
C PRO A 300 35.12 -4.34 81.81
N ALA A 301 35.19 -3.36 82.72
CA ALA A 301 36.26 -3.22 83.71
C ALA A 301 36.30 -4.32 84.79
N ASN A 302 35.66 -5.48 84.57
CA ASN A 302 35.66 -6.57 85.53
C ASN A 302 35.66 -7.94 84.83
N THR A 303 36.85 -8.44 84.49
CA THR A 303 37.10 -9.69 83.77
C THR A 303 36.97 -10.96 84.63
N GLY A 304 36.18 -10.92 85.72
CA GLY A 304 36.14 -11.96 86.75
C GLY A 304 34.92 -12.90 86.75
N ASP A 305 33.72 -12.45 86.36
CA ASP A 305 32.49 -13.23 86.60
C ASP A 305 31.64 -13.45 85.35
N ILE A 306 32.03 -14.47 84.59
CA ILE A 306 31.29 -14.99 83.42
C ILE A 306 29.87 -15.44 83.80
N THR A 307 29.66 -15.87 85.05
CA THR A 307 28.37 -16.34 85.59
C THR A 307 27.32 -15.22 85.67
N HIS A 308 27.72 -13.99 85.97
CA HIS A 308 26.80 -12.86 86.10
C HIS A 308 26.28 -12.35 84.74
N MET A 309 27.09 -12.53 83.68
CA MET A 309 26.74 -12.14 82.31
C MET A 309 25.75 -13.14 81.68
N VAL A 310 25.92 -14.44 81.95
CA VAL A 310 24.96 -15.48 81.54
C VAL A 310 23.63 -15.32 82.30
N ALA A 311 23.67 -14.96 83.59
CA ALA A 311 22.47 -14.66 84.36
C ALA A 311 21.73 -13.40 83.85
N GLN A 312 22.45 -12.33 83.50
CA GLN A 312 21.84 -11.16 82.85
C GLN A 312 21.31 -11.46 81.45
N ALA A 313 22.00 -12.28 80.65
CA ALA A 313 21.54 -12.67 79.32
C ALA A 313 20.29 -13.57 79.38
N LEU A 314 20.22 -14.52 80.32
CA LEU A 314 19.02 -15.30 80.60
C LEU A 314 17.89 -14.43 81.15
N GLY A 315 18.20 -13.44 82.01
CA GLY A 315 17.25 -12.43 82.48
C GLY A 315 16.66 -11.58 81.36
N ILE A 316 17.48 -11.14 80.40
CA ILE A 316 17.05 -10.39 79.23
C ILE A 316 16.24 -11.28 78.26
N TYR A 317 16.60 -12.56 78.12
CA TYR A 317 15.78 -13.52 77.37
C TYR A 317 14.39 -13.71 78.00
N THR A 318 14.29 -13.77 79.34
CA THR A 318 13.00 -13.86 80.05
C THR A 318 12.18 -12.56 79.96
N THR A 319 12.81 -11.38 79.93
CA THR A 319 12.09 -10.11 79.73
C THR A 319 11.68 -9.90 78.29
N LEU A 320 12.48 -10.33 77.29
CA LEU A 320 12.11 -10.25 75.87
C LEU A 320 11.00 -11.25 75.48
N THR A 321 11.00 -12.45 76.06
CA THR A 321 9.85 -13.37 75.93
C THR A 321 8.60 -12.81 76.60
N LYS A 322 8.74 -12.01 77.68
CA LYS A 322 7.62 -11.28 78.31
C LYS A 322 7.17 -10.04 77.50
N THR A 323 8.08 -9.36 76.79
CA THR A 323 7.76 -8.18 75.96
C THR A 323 7.20 -8.54 74.59
N GLN A 324 7.58 -9.68 73.99
CA GLN A 324 6.96 -10.17 72.75
C GLN A 324 5.49 -10.58 72.94
N ALA A 325 5.06 -10.94 74.15
CA ALA A 325 3.64 -11.18 74.47
C ALA A 325 2.79 -9.90 74.54
N VAL A 326 3.40 -8.70 74.60
CA VAL A 326 2.68 -7.42 74.82
C VAL A 326 2.58 -6.56 73.54
N LYS A 327 3.37 -6.85 72.50
CA LYS A 327 3.42 -6.01 71.26
C LYS A 327 2.48 -6.43 70.13
N THR A 328 1.52 -7.32 70.36
CA THR A 328 0.54 -7.77 69.35
C THR A 328 -0.86 -7.15 69.52
N GLN A 329 -1.02 -6.06 70.29
CA GLN A 329 -2.35 -5.47 70.53
C GLN A 329 -2.56 -3.99 70.26
N ASP A 330 -1.58 -3.21 69.81
CA ASP A 330 -1.82 -1.79 69.49
C ASP A 330 -1.11 -1.35 68.21
N GLU A 331 -1.74 -1.62 67.05
CA GLU A 331 -1.63 -0.78 65.85
C GLU A 331 -2.78 -1.08 64.87
N ILE A 332 -3.95 -0.49 65.14
CA ILE A 332 -4.99 -0.24 64.13
C ILE A 332 -5.21 1.29 64.14
N PRO A 333 -4.84 2.03 63.08
CA PRO A 333 -5.15 3.45 62.99
C PRO A 333 -6.64 3.67 62.66
N PRO A 334 -7.29 4.71 63.22
CA PRO A 334 -8.70 5.01 62.95
C PRO A 334 -8.90 5.54 61.52
N ALA A 335 -10.02 5.13 60.91
CA ALA A 335 -10.51 5.64 59.64
C ALA A 335 -10.92 7.12 59.76
N HIS A 336 -10.32 7.98 58.93
CA HIS A 336 -10.75 9.35 58.74
C HIS A 336 -11.55 9.50 57.43
N GLY A 337 -12.83 9.84 57.59
CA GLY A 337 -13.53 10.89 56.84
C GLY A 337 -13.71 10.73 55.33
N ASP A 338 -14.83 10.16 54.93
CA ASP A 338 -15.41 10.36 53.60
C ASP A 338 -15.85 11.84 53.41
N PRO A 339 -15.52 12.49 52.29
CA PRO A 339 -16.18 13.72 51.85
C PRO A 339 -17.52 13.39 51.18
N GLN A 340 -18.60 13.97 51.69
CA GLN A 340 -19.90 14.05 50.99
C GLN A 340 -19.80 14.82 49.66
N PRO A 341 -20.71 14.54 48.69
CA PRO A 341 -20.64 15.06 47.34
C PRO A 341 -21.08 16.53 47.23
N PRO A 342 -20.61 17.29 46.22
CA PRO A 342 -21.09 18.64 45.99
C PRO A 342 -22.53 18.66 45.47
N SER A 343 -23.32 19.50 46.13
CA SER A 343 -24.68 19.90 45.80
C SER A 343 -24.80 20.41 44.35
N THR A 344 -25.76 19.85 43.62
CA THR A 344 -26.41 20.47 42.47
C THR A 344 -27.11 21.77 42.89
N GLU A 345 -26.58 22.92 42.45
CA GLU A 345 -27.33 24.16 42.20
C GLU A 345 -26.35 25.23 41.68
N VAL A 346 -26.31 25.47 40.37
CA VAL A 346 -26.29 26.78 39.67
C VAL A 346 -26.26 26.47 38.16
N LEU A 347 -27.43 26.49 37.52
CA LEU A 347 -27.63 26.85 36.10
C LEU A 347 -29.14 26.81 35.82
N LYS A 348 -29.85 27.82 36.32
CA LYS A 348 -31.23 28.12 35.91
C LYS A 348 -31.52 29.62 36.01
N ALA A 349 -30.95 30.34 35.05
CA ALA A 349 -31.37 31.63 34.49
C ALA A 349 -30.45 31.77 33.27
N GLU A 350 -30.91 31.71 32.02
CA GLU A 350 -31.68 32.76 31.39
C GLU A 350 -32.28 32.21 30.08
N GLN A 351 -33.58 31.94 30.08
CA GLN A 351 -34.42 31.93 28.88
C GLN A 351 -35.60 32.82 29.20
N ALA A 352 -35.46 34.11 28.89
CA ALA A 352 -36.57 35.05 28.74
C ALA A 352 -36.06 36.39 28.15
N THR A 353 -35.75 36.39 26.85
CA THR A 353 -36.02 37.55 26.00
C THR A 353 -36.51 37.05 24.65
N SER A 354 -37.80 37.27 24.45
CA SER A 354 -38.54 37.12 23.19
C SER A 354 -38.17 38.21 22.19
N SER A 355 -37.97 37.85 20.93
CA SER A 355 -38.58 38.44 19.71
C SER A 355 -37.96 37.83 18.46
#